data_AF-A0A8B6ERI4-F1
#
_entry.id   AF-A0A8B6ERI4-F1
#
_cell.length_a   1.000
_cell.length_b   1.000
_cell.length_c   1.000
_cell.angle_alpha   90.00
_cell.angle_beta   90.00
_cell.angle_gamma   90.00
#
_symmetry.space_group_name_H-M   'P 1'
#
loop_
_entity.id
_entity.type
_entity.pdbx_description
1 polymer ?
#
loop_
_entity_poly.entity_id
_entity_poly.type
_entity_poly.pdbx_seq_one_letter_code
_entity_poly.pdbx_strand_id
1 'polypeptide(L)'
;MNWENEFKPQGYSSQEQGYKMLRISLTVILVIVLLEKSYGREQYGDYCEKFGLDEIQPPIFNGERFCLSDREYKYCKSYNCPTPDCSNPLRPATGGCRYCKDYCSYGGTMYPVGAGFSIKCLDGSNRCACSTNNRILKTRIGTSPRRMCFKKLT
;
A
#
# COMPACT_ATOMS: atom_id res chain seq x y z
N MET A 1 35.36 -8.47 73.24
CA MET A 1 35.73 -7.95 71.91
C MET A 1 35.76 -9.15 70.97
N ASN A 2 35.01 -9.32 69.89
CA ASN A 2 34.06 -8.52 69.11
C ASN A 2 33.08 -9.49 68.39
N TRP A 3 31.77 -9.25 68.43
CA TRP A 3 30.87 -8.80 67.32
C TRP A 3 30.50 -9.85 66.25
N GLU A 4 29.20 -10.23 66.23
CA GLU A 4 28.26 -10.27 65.08
C GLU A 4 28.56 -11.16 63.84
N ASN A 5 27.61 -11.73 63.08
CA ASN A 5 26.15 -11.85 63.11
C ASN A 5 25.77 -12.97 62.12
N GLU A 6 24.67 -13.65 62.39
CA GLU A 6 24.09 -14.73 61.59
C GLU A 6 23.68 -14.28 60.18
N PHE A 7 24.19 -14.97 59.15
CA PHE A 7 23.66 -14.89 57.79
C PHE A 7 22.41 -15.79 57.68
N LYS A 8 21.22 -15.19 57.65
CA LYS A 8 19.99 -15.87 57.21
C LYS A 8 19.97 -15.94 55.68
N PRO A 9 19.82 -17.12 55.06
CA PRO A 9 19.44 -17.20 53.66
C PRO A 9 17.95 -16.85 53.51
N GLN A 10 17.66 -15.77 52.77
CA GLN A 10 16.30 -15.45 52.33
C GLN A 10 15.84 -16.50 51.32
N GLY A 11 14.82 -17.27 51.68
CA GLY A 11 14.11 -18.15 50.77
C GLY A 11 13.35 -17.32 49.74
N TYR A 12 13.84 -17.28 48.50
CA TYR A 12 13.07 -16.79 47.36
C TYR A 12 12.00 -17.81 47.01
N SER A 13 10.74 -17.43 47.25
CA SER A 13 9.54 -18.19 46.92
C SER A 13 9.45 -18.46 45.42
N SER A 14 9.48 -19.73 45.05
CA SER A 14 9.35 -20.25 43.68
C SER A 14 8.02 -19.86 42.99
N GLN A 15 7.03 -19.31 43.73
CA GLN A 15 5.74 -18.90 43.18
C GLN A 15 5.77 -17.56 42.42
N GLU A 16 6.62 -16.60 42.80
CA GLU A 16 6.64 -15.27 42.13
C GLU A 16 7.26 -15.31 40.72
N GLN A 17 8.15 -16.25 40.45
CA GLN A 17 8.78 -16.40 39.13
C GLN A 17 7.81 -16.95 38.07
N GLY A 18 6.86 -17.82 38.48
CA GLY A 18 5.85 -18.39 37.57
C GLY A 18 4.92 -17.33 36.97
N TYR A 19 4.43 -16.38 37.78
CA TYR A 19 3.51 -15.32 37.31
C TYR A 19 4.18 -14.30 36.39
N LYS A 20 5.49 -14.01 36.59
CA LYS A 20 6.25 -13.12 35.69
C LYS A 20 6.46 -13.75 34.31
N MET A 21 6.81 -15.04 34.26
CA MET A 21 6.95 -15.79 33.00
C MET A 21 5.62 -15.91 32.23
N LEU A 22 4.51 -16.12 32.93
CA LEU A 22 3.18 -16.22 32.32
C LEU A 22 2.70 -14.89 31.70
N ARG A 23 2.98 -13.76 32.38
CA ARG A 23 2.61 -12.41 31.88
C ARG A 23 3.42 -11.97 30.66
N ILE A 24 4.72 -12.27 30.64
CA ILE A 24 5.58 -12.00 29.47
C ILE A 24 5.12 -12.83 28.27
N SER A 25 4.72 -14.09 28.51
CA SER A 25 4.21 -14.96 27.44
C SER A 25 2.92 -14.40 26.83
N LEU A 26 1.98 -13.91 27.65
CA LEU A 26 0.72 -13.32 27.18
C LEU A 26 0.90 -12.01 26.40
N THR A 27 1.80 -11.12 26.83
CA THR A 27 2.08 -9.88 26.09
C THR A 27 2.81 -10.15 24.78
N VAL A 28 3.74 -11.11 24.75
CA VAL A 28 4.40 -11.54 23.51
C VAL A 28 3.39 -12.15 22.54
N ILE A 29 2.48 -13.01 23.01
CA ILE A 29 1.41 -13.57 22.19
C ILE A 29 0.47 -12.46 21.67
N LEU A 30 0.10 -11.48 22.49
CA LEU A 30 -0.74 -10.36 22.06
C LEU A 30 -0.06 -9.51 20.99
N VAL A 31 1.24 -9.23 21.13
CA VAL A 31 2.04 -8.49 20.13
C VAL A 31 2.18 -9.30 18.84
N ILE A 32 2.39 -10.62 18.93
CA ILE A 32 2.43 -11.51 17.76
C ILE A 32 1.06 -11.55 17.06
N VAL A 33 -0.05 -11.71 17.77
CA VAL A 33 -1.41 -11.70 17.17
C VAL A 33 -1.74 -10.34 16.53
N LEU A 34 -1.25 -9.23 17.10
CA LEU A 34 -1.38 -7.90 16.50
C LEU A 34 -0.48 -7.72 15.27
N LEU A 35 0.67 -8.39 15.21
CA LEU A 35 1.56 -8.44 14.03
C LEU A 35 1.08 -9.45 12.96
N GLU A 36 0.34 -10.49 13.36
CA GLU A 36 -0.29 -11.52 12.52
C GLU A 36 -1.61 -11.09 11.90
N LYS A 37 -2.05 -9.84 12.09
CA LYS A 37 -2.75 -9.12 11.00
C LYS A 37 -1.74 -8.83 9.89
N SER A 38 -1.12 -9.90 9.43
CA SER A 38 -0.09 -9.99 8.44
C SER A 38 -0.55 -9.22 7.23
N TYR A 39 0.30 -8.29 6.82
CA TYR A 39 0.34 -7.66 5.51
C TYR A 39 0.46 -8.74 4.42
N GLY A 40 -0.61 -9.50 4.23
CA GLY A 40 -0.70 -10.60 3.29
C GLY A 40 -1.03 -10.00 1.94
N ARG A 41 -0.01 -9.39 1.31
CA ARG A 41 -0.09 -8.91 -0.07
C ARG A 41 -0.34 -10.11 -0.99
N GLU A 42 -1.59 -10.50 -1.13
CA GLU A 42 -2.01 -11.59 -2.02
C GLU A 42 -1.94 -11.07 -3.45
N GLN A 43 -1.24 -11.79 -4.33
CA GLN A 43 -1.19 -11.41 -5.73
C GLN A 43 -2.49 -11.83 -6.43
N TYR A 44 -3.07 -10.94 -7.24
CA TYR A 44 -4.26 -11.23 -8.04
C TYR A 44 -3.99 -10.94 -9.51
N GLY A 45 -3.92 -12.00 -10.31
CA GLY A 45 -3.52 -11.91 -11.71
C GLY A 45 -2.07 -11.48 -11.87
N ASP A 46 -1.77 -10.87 -13.02
CA ASP A 46 -0.40 -10.55 -13.41
C ASP A 46 0.08 -9.22 -12.82
N TYR A 47 -0.83 -8.28 -12.56
CA TYR A 47 -0.48 -6.88 -12.30
C TYR A 47 -1.03 -6.28 -11.01
N CYS A 48 -1.84 -7.02 -10.25
CA CYS A 48 -2.50 -6.46 -9.08
C CYS A 48 -2.14 -7.18 -7.79
N GLU A 49 -2.25 -6.39 -6.73
CA GLU A 49 -2.25 -6.80 -5.35
C GLU A 49 -3.70 -6.81 -4.88
N LYS A 50 -4.08 -7.80 -4.09
CA LYS A 50 -5.39 -7.94 -3.48
C LYS A 50 -5.25 -7.68 -1.98
N PHE A 51 -6.16 -6.86 -1.47
CA PHE A 51 -6.23 -6.46 -0.07
C PHE A 51 -7.65 -6.63 0.43
N GLY A 52 -7.83 -6.90 1.72
CA GLY A 52 -9.14 -6.74 2.37
C GLY A 52 -9.61 -5.28 2.30
N LEU A 53 -10.92 -5.02 2.33
CA LEU A 53 -11.45 -3.65 2.31
C LEU A 53 -10.86 -2.76 3.41
N ASP A 54 -10.66 -3.34 4.61
CA ASP A 54 -10.17 -2.64 5.81
C ASP A 54 -8.67 -2.88 6.06
N GLU A 55 -7.98 -3.55 5.14
CA GLU A 55 -6.55 -3.80 5.25
C GLU A 55 -5.75 -2.52 4.98
N ILE A 56 -4.77 -2.26 5.84
CA ILE A 56 -3.87 -1.13 5.69
C ILE A 56 -2.91 -1.45 4.54
N GLN A 57 -3.01 -0.67 3.46
CA GLN A 57 -2.16 -0.88 2.30
C GLN A 57 -0.74 -0.37 2.57
N PRO A 58 0.31 -1.07 2.09
CA PRO A 58 1.68 -0.65 2.30
C PRO A 58 1.95 0.71 1.63
N PRO A 59 2.80 1.56 2.24
CA PRO A 59 3.15 2.86 1.68
C PRO A 59 3.92 2.72 0.37
N ILE A 60 3.79 3.71 -0.52
CA ILE A 60 4.56 3.81 -1.77
C ILE A 60 5.40 5.08 -1.72
N PHE A 61 6.73 4.93 -1.78
CA PHE A 61 7.67 6.05 -1.61
C PHE A 61 7.89 6.88 -2.88
N ASN A 62 7.71 6.30 -4.08
CA ASN A 62 7.85 7.01 -5.35
C ASN A 62 6.89 6.49 -6.42
N GLY A 63 5.60 6.58 -6.12
CA GLY A 63 4.59 6.01 -7.00
C GLY A 63 3.19 6.23 -6.50
N GLU A 64 2.26 5.71 -7.28
CA GLU A 64 0.85 5.76 -6.99
C GLU A 64 0.24 4.38 -7.13
N ARG A 65 -0.99 4.27 -6.64
CA ARG A 65 -1.77 3.06 -6.69
C ARG A 65 -3.15 3.37 -7.23
N PHE A 66 -3.58 2.58 -8.21
CA PHE A 66 -4.94 2.60 -8.70
C PHE A 66 -5.67 1.36 -8.22
N CYS A 67 -6.78 1.52 -7.50
CA CYS A 67 -7.53 0.42 -6.93
C CYS A 67 -8.96 0.36 -7.47
N LEU A 68 -9.46 -0.87 -7.67
CA LEU A 68 -10.87 -1.18 -7.86
C LEU A 68 -11.34 -2.04 -6.69
N SER A 69 -12.46 -1.68 -6.08
CA SER A 69 -13.10 -2.51 -5.05
C SER A 69 -14.12 -3.45 -5.70
N ASP A 70 -14.16 -4.70 -5.25
CA ASP A 70 -15.21 -5.66 -5.59
C ASP A 70 -15.51 -6.54 -4.37
N ARG A 71 -16.79 -6.55 -3.97
CA ARG A 71 -17.30 -7.22 -2.76
C ARG A 71 -16.46 -6.85 -1.52
N GLU A 72 -15.67 -7.79 -1.02
CA GLU A 72 -14.91 -7.71 0.23
C GLU A 72 -13.43 -7.38 0.02
N TYR A 73 -13.02 -7.11 -1.23
CA TYR A 73 -11.61 -6.90 -1.57
C TYR A 73 -11.37 -5.63 -2.39
N LYS A 74 -10.16 -5.09 -2.24
CA LYS A 74 -9.57 -4.06 -3.11
C LYS A 74 -8.48 -4.71 -3.95
N TYR A 75 -8.52 -4.46 -5.24
CA TYR A 75 -7.54 -4.92 -6.21
C TYR A 75 -6.79 -3.70 -6.72
N CYS A 76 -5.49 -3.67 -6.52
CA CYS A 76 -4.70 -2.47 -6.67
C CYS A 76 -3.51 -2.72 -7.58
N LYS A 77 -3.31 -1.81 -8.54
CA LYS A 77 -2.15 -1.76 -9.41
C LYS A 77 -1.27 -0.58 -8.99
N SER A 78 -0.08 -0.91 -8.51
CA SER A 78 0.94 0.07 -8.12
C SER A 78 1.87 0.36 -9.30
N TYR A 79 2.34 1.60 -9.42
CA TYR A 79 3.28 2.02 -10.45
C TYR A 79 4.14 3.17 -9.95
N ASN A 80 5.36 3.27 -10.50
CA ASN A 80 6.27 4.34 -10.14
C ASN A 80 5.87 5.64 -10.84
N CYS A 81 6.12 6.78 -10.20
CA CYS A 81 5.93 8.07 -10.85
C CYS A 81 6.94 8.21 -12.01
N PRO A 82 6.53 8.71 -13.18
CA PRO A 82 7.47 9.06 -14.23
C PRO A 82 8.30 10.27 -13.79
N THR A 83 9.56 10.34 -14.26
CA THR A 83 10.41 11.51 -14.08
C THR A 83 9.96 12.61 -15.05
N PRO A 84 9.53 13.79 -14.59
CA PRO A 84 9.17 14.88 -15.48
C PRO A 84 10.42 15.48 -16.14
N ASP A 85 10.41 15.59 -17.47
CA ASP A 85 11.48 16.21 -18.24
C ASP A 85 11.17 17.70 -18.51
N CYS A 86 11.23 18.51 -17.45
CA CYS A 86 11.05 19.96 -17.52
C CYS A 86 11.69 20.65 -16.31
N SER A 87 12.11 21.91 -16.49
CA SER A 87 12.81 22.67 -15.46
C SER A 87 11.97 22.93 -14.20
N ASN A 88 10.65 23.06 -14.36
CA ASN A 88 9.72 23.41 -13.28
C ASN A 88 8.55 22.40 -13.21
N PRO A 89 8.76 21.21 -12.63
CA PRO A 89 7.70 20.23 -12.47
C PRO A 89 6.64 20.69 -11.47
N LEU A 90 5.38 20.51 -11.84
CA LEU A 90 4.20 20.90 -11.08
C LEU A 90 3.71 19.76 -10.19
N ARG A 91 3.09 20.10 -9.06
CA ARG A 91 2.39 19.14 -8.18
C ARG A 91 0.93 19.03 -8.60
N PRO A 92 0.36 17.82 -8.64
CA PRO A 92 -1.05 17.66 -8.96
C PRO A 92 -1.93 18.08 -7.77
N ALA A 93 -3.19 18.41 -8.05
CA ALA A 93 -4.17 18.67 -6.99
C ALA A 93 -4.53 17.39 -6.21
N THR A 94 -4.43 16.24 -6.87
CA THR A 94 -4.66 14.91 -6.30
C THR A 94 -3.57 13.95 -6.76
N GLY A 95 -3.13 13.04 -5.89
CA GLY A 95 -2.00 12.15 -6.16
C GLY A 95 -0.65 12.71 -5.72
N GLY A 96 0.41 11.96 -6.00
CA GLY A 96 1.80 12.26 -5.64
C GLY A 96 2.71 12.49 -6.85
N CYS A 97 2.34 12.06 -8.06
CA CYS A 97 3.22 12.17 -9.21
C CYS A 97 3.26 13.57 -9.82
N ARG A 98 4.46 14.15 -9.88
CA ARG A 98 4.68 15.45 -10.53
C ARG A 98 4.52 15.35 -12.05
N TYR A 99 4.26 16.48 -12.68
CA TYR A 99 4.03 16.59 -14.13
C TYR A 99 4.61 17.89 -14.70
N CYS A 100 4.71 17.99 -16.02
CA CYS A 100 5.12 19.20 -16.73
C CYS A 100 3.91 19.95 -17.27
N LYS A 101 4.05 21.27 -17.49
CA LYS A 101 3.02 22.03 -18.22
C LYS A 101 2.72 21.32 -19.56
N ASP A 102 1.44 21.23 -19.90
CA ASP A 102 0.93 20.55 -21.11
C ASP A 102 1.15 19.03 -21.15
N TYR A 103 1.44 18.41 -20.01
CA TYR A 103 1.50 16.96 -19.85
C TYR A 103 0.68 16.48 -18.65
N CYS A 104 0.32 15.19 -18.65
CA CYS A 104 -0.21 14.48 -17.49
C CYS A 104 0.74 13.36 -17.10
N SER A 105 0.94 13.19 -15.80
CA SER A 105 1.55 12.03 -15.19
C SER A 105 0.47 11.01 -14.86
N TYR A 106 0.46 9.88 -15.56
CA TYR A 106 -0.57 8.85 -15.38
C TYR A 106 -0.01 7.45 -15.65
N GLY A 107 -0.26 6.51 -14.74
CA GLY A 107 0.11 5.11 -14.92
C GLY A 107 1.60 4.85 -15.16
N GLY A 108 2.46 5.70 -14.61
CA GLY A 108 3.91 5.62 -14.75
C GLY A 108 4.47 6.19 -16.05
N THR A 109 3.69 7.01 -16.77
CA THR A 109 4.09 7.61 -18.04
C THR A 109 3.61 9.05 -18.13
N MET A 110 4.36 9.88 -18.87
CA MET A 110 3.98 11.26 -19.21
C MET A 110 3.23 11.26 -20.54
N TYR A 111 2.04 11.86 -20.57
CA TYR A 111 1.22 11.97 -21.76
C TYR A 111 0.97 13.42 -22.12
N PRO A 112 1.10 13.83 -23.40
CA PRO A 112 0.81 15.20 -23.81
C PRO A 112 -0.69 15.49 -23.75
N VAL A 113 -1.03 16.72 -23.38
CA VAL A 113 -2.40 17.24 -23.47
C VAL A 113 -2.84 17.26 -24.94
N GLY A 114 -4.10 16.92 -25.18
CA GLY A 114 -4.67 16.96 -26.54
C GLY A 114 -4.50 15.67 -27.35
N ALA A 115 -3.87 14.63 -26.80
CA ALA A 115 -3.74 13.31 -27.44
C ALA A 115 -5.08 12.55 -27.62
N GLY A 116 -6.22 13.14 -27.24
CA GLY A 116 -7.53 12.50 -27.27
C GLY A 116 -7.59 11.21 -26.43
N PHE A 117 -8.58 10.36 -26.70
CA PHE A 117 -8.79 9.08 -26.00
C PHE A 117 -7.88 7.95 -26.54
N SER A 118 -6.58 8.19 -26.60
CA SER A 118 -5.58 7.23 -27.11
C SER A 118 -4.95 6.37 -26.01
N ILE A 119 -4.96 6.85 -24.76
CA ILE A 119 -4.32 6.19 -23.62
C ILE A 119 -5.18 5.01 -23.17
N LYS A 120 -4.57 3.85 -22.89
CA LYS A 120 -5.28 2.77 -22.20
C LYS A 120 -5.34 3.08 -20.71
N CYS A 121 -6.54 3.21 -20.14
CA CYS A 121 -6.69 3.47 -18.71
C CYS A 121 -6.15 2.31 -17.86
N LEU A 122 -5.76 2.61 -16.62
CA LEU A 122 -5.29 1.62 -15.65
C LEU A 122 -6.34 0.56 -15.31
N ASP A 123 -7.63 0.87 -15.44
CA ASP A 123 -8.74 -0.08 -15.27
C ASP A 123 -8.84 -1.17 -16.34
N GLY A 124 -8.01 -1.10 -17.38
CA GLY A 124 -7.93 -2.06 -18.48
C GLY A 124 -9.12 -2.06 -19.45
N SER A 125 -10.15 -1.27 -19.19
CA SER A 125 -11.42 -1.26 -19.93
C SER A 125 -11.65 0.04 -20.69
N ASN A 126 -11.30 1.16 -20.08
CA ASN A 126 -11.54 2.49 -20.63
C ASN A 126 -10.38 3.00 -21.48
N ARG A 127 -10.71 3.95 -22.35
CA ARG A 127 -9.74 4.85 -22.96
C ARG A 127 -9.67 6.13 -22.15
N CYS A 128 -8.46 6.65 -22.04
CA CYS A 128 -8.13 7.83 -21.25
C CYS A 128 -7.58 8.92 -22.16
N ALA A 129 -7.79 10.17 -21.78
CA ALA A 129 -7.23 11.35 -22.41
C ALA A 129 -6.59 12.25 -21.36
N CYS A 130 -5.41 12.79 -21.69
CA CYS A 130 -4.78 13.84 -20.88
C CYS A 130 -5.40 15.19 -21.22
N SER A 131 -5.88 15.87 -20.18
CA SER A 131 -6.41 17.23 -20.22
C SER A 131 -5.54 18.15 -19.35
N THR A 132 -5.83 19.44 -19.37
CA THR A 132 -5.05 20.46 -18.66
C THR A 132 -4.99 20.18 -17.14
N ASN A 133 -3.92 20.66 -16.50
CA ASN A 133 -3.69 20.54 -15.05
C ASN A 133 -3.66 19.09 -14.53
N ASN A 134 -2.99 18.18 -15.26
CA ASN A 134 -2.88 16.77 -14.91
C ASN A 134 -4.22 16.03 -14.78
N ARG A 135 -5.26 16.47 -15.49
CA ARG A 135 -6.59 15.84 -15.40
C ARG A 135 -6.71 14.71 -16.42
N ILE A 136 -7.04 13.52 -15.93
CA ILE A 136 -7.33 12.36 -16.79
C ILE A 136 -8.83 12.23 -17.00
N LEU A 137 -9.25 12.33 -18.26
CA LEU A 137 -10.61 12.03 -18.69
C LEU A 137 -10.68 10.56 -19.10
N LYS A 138 -11.82 9.90 -18.83
CA LYS A 138 -12.03 8.50 -19.20
C LYS A 138 -13.37 8.31 -19.92
N THR A 139 -13.41 7.34 -20.82
CA THR A 139 -14.68 6.78 -21.29
C THR A 139 -15.47 6.16 -20.13
N ARG A 140 -16.76 5.86 -20.34
CA ARG A 140 -17.66 5.33 -19.31
C ARG A 140 -18.04 3.87 -19.54
N ILE A 141 -17.04 3.02 -19.76
CA ILE A 141 -17.19 1.57 -19.87
C ILE A 141 -17.07 0.98 -18.46
N GLY A 142 -17.94 0.01 -18.14
CA GLY A 142 -17.88 -0.73 -16.89
C GLY A 142 -16.51 -1.39 -16.68
N THR A 143 -15.98 -1.25 -15.47
CA THR A 143 -14.66 -1.74 -15.07
C THR A 143 -14.79 -2.95 -14.15
N SER A 144 -13.84 -3.88 -14.22
CA SER A 144 -13.76 -4.99 -13.28
C SER A 144 -12.29 -5.30 -12.94
N PRO A 145 -12.01 -5.80 -11.71
CA PRO A 145 -10.66 -6.20 -11.33
C PRO A 145 -10.02 -7.17 -12.33
N ARG A 146 -10.79 -8.13 -12.84
CA ARG A 146 -10.30 -9.10 -13.83
C ARG A 146 -9.72 -8.44 -15.09
N ARG A 147 -10.33 -7.37 -15.60
CA ARG A 147 -9.84 -6.67 -16.81
C ARG A 147 -8.60 -5.82 -16.54
N MET A 148 -8.47 -5.31 -15.33
CA MET A 148 -7.32 -4.52 -14.90
C MET A 148 -6.10 -5.40 -14.63
N CYS A 149 -6.32 -6.56 -13.98
CA CYS A 149 -5.26 -7.32 -13.34
C CYS A 149 -4.70 -8.46 -14.19
N PHE A 150 -5.42 -8.92 -15.20
CA PHE A 150 -4.97 -10.01 -16.08
C PHE A 150 -4.57 -9.49 -17.45
N LYS A 151 -3.48 -10.05 -17.99
CA LYS A 151 -3.09 -9.86 -19.39
C LYS A 151 -4.17 -10.48 -20.28
N LYS A 152 -4.54 -9.77 -21.36
CA LYS A 152 -5.35 -10.40 -22.42
C LYS A 152 -4.50 -11.50 -23.04
N LEU A 153 -4.98 -12.75 -22.97
CA LEU A 153 -4.46 -13.82 -23.80
C LEU A 153 -4.76 -13.41 -25.26
N THR A 154 -3.69 -13.17 -26.00
CA THR A 154 -3.68 -12.86 -27.44
C THR A 154 -3.46 -14.13 -28.22
#